data_AF-A0A166A903-F1
#
_entry.id   AF-A0A166A903-F1
#
_cell.length_a   1.000
_cell.length_b   1.000
_cell.length_c   1.000
_cell.angle_alpha   90.00
_cell.angle_beta   90.00
_cell.angle_gamma   90.00
#
_symmetry.space_group_name_H-M   'P 1'
#
loop_
_entity.id
_entity.type
_entity.pdbx_description
1 polymer ?
#
loop_
_entity_poly.entity_id
_entity_poly.type
_entity_poly.pdbx_seq_one_letter_code
_entity_poly.pdbx_strand_id
1 'polypeptide(L)'
;MMLLATCFSFLIILSQLILLVPAAEPGTHIPQTGILHNVTNVSSSTAPPSSKSTSSRWLKKVSINQRPTGCWNKPWICNQGEFPPKIKKLCCLNRCIDVTSDVNNCGLCGIRCPYTWQCCRGICIDTNINPFHCGKCDHRCPFFSLCIYGMCGYAQPLPPFPFPPKPPKPFPPKPPIPPKPFPPKPPKPFPPKPPHQPVASQLRPSE
;
A
#
# COMPACT_ATOMS: atom_id res chain seq x y z
N MET A 1 30.61 -22.97 45.51
CA MET A 1 29.87 -24.25 45.48
C MET A 1 28.38 -24.09 45.14
N MET A 2 27.67 -23.04 45.61
CA MET A 2 26.25 -22.83 45.27
C MET A 2 25.97 -22.56 43.77
N LEU A 3 26.82 -21.81 43.06
CA LEU A 3 26.60 -21.52 41.62
C LEU A 3 26.71 -22.77 40.71
N LEU A 4 27.52 -23.75 41.08
CA LEU A 4 27.69 -24.97 40.29
C LEU A 4 26.48 -25.89 40.42
N ALA A 5 25.87 -25.94 41.61
CA ALA A 5 24.66 -26.72 41.88
C ALA A 5 23.44 -26.17 41.13
N THR A 6 23.27 -24.84 41.07
CA THR A 6 22.16 -24.24 40.32
C THR A 6 22.30 -24.44 38.82
N CYS A 7 23.53 -24.46 38.30
CA CYS A 7 23.79 -24.70 36.88
C CYS A 7 23.45 -26.15 36.48
N PHE A 8 23.83 -27.12 37.31
CA PHE A 8 23.52 -28.54 37.06
C PHE A 8 22.02 -28.81 37.07
N SER A 9 21.28 -28.22 38.00
CA SER A 9 19.82 -28.34 38.05
C SER A 9 19.14 -27.73 36.82
N PHE A 10 19.62 -26.58 36.34
CA PHE A 10 19.09 -25.96 35.12
C PHE A 10 19.36 -26.79 33.86
N LEU A 11 20.54 -27.42 33.76
CA LEU A 11 20.88 -28.29 32.64
C LEU A 11 20.03 -29.58 32.61
N ILE A 12 19.71 -30.14 33.77
CA ILE A 12 18.82 -31.30 33.88
C ILE A 12 17.39 -30.91 33.47
N ILE A 13 16.89 -29.76 33.92
CA ILE A 13 15.54 -29.27 33.55
C ILE A 13 15.45 -28.97 32.05
N LEU A 14 16.48 -28.36 31.46
CA LEU A 14 16.53 -28.10 30.01
C LEU A 14 16.60 -29.39 29.17
N SER A 15 17.33 -30.40 29.65
CA SER A 15 17.41 -31.71 28.98
C SER A 15 16.07 -32.47 29.00
N GLN A 16 15.35 -32.42 30.12
CA GLN A 16 14.04 -33.07 30.26
C GLN A 16 12.93 -32.37 29.45
N LEU A 17 13.06 -31.06 29.17
CA LEU A 17 12.08 -30.30 28.40
C LEU A 17 12.14 -30.59 26.87
N ILE A 18 13.28 -31.08 26.38
CA ILE A 18 13.48 -31.40 24.95
C ILE A 18 12.76 -32.71 24.55
N LEU A 19 12.48 -33.60 25.50
CA LEU A 19 11.79 -34.88 25.25
C LEU A 19 10.25 -34.78 25.16
N LEU A 20 9.67 -33.59 25.37
CA LEU A 20 8.22 -33.36 25.37
C LEU A 20 7.69 -32.63 24.13
N VAL A 21 8.53 -32.37 23.12
CA VAL A 21 8.09 -31.78 21.85
C VAL A 21 7.73 -32.90 20.88
N PRO A 22 6.45 -33.20 20.63
CA PRO A 22 6.08 -34.12 19.57
C PRO A 22 6.56 -33.54 18.23
N ALA A 23 7.31 -34.35 17.48
CA ALA A 23 7.72 -34.04 16.12
C ALA A 23 6.45 -33.79 15.27
N ALA A 24 6.30 -32.56 14.78
CA ALA A 24 5.28 -32.24 13.80
C ALA A 24 5.71 -32.84 12.46
N GLU A 25 5.06 -33.94 12.06
CA GLU A 25 5.20 -34.50 10.72
C GLU A 25 4.62 -33.52 9.66
N PRO A 26 5.24 -33.40 8.48
CA PRO A 26 4.67 -32.64 7.38
C PRO A 26 3.47 -33.41 6.80
N GLY A 27 2.29 -32.82 6.97
CA GLY A 27 1.02 -33.33 6.46
C GLY A 27 1.01 -33.56 4.95
N THR A 28 0.41 -34.69 4.61
CA THR A 28 0.24 -35.35 3.32
C THR A 28 -0.55 -34.50 2.32
N HIS A 29 -0.09 -34.48 1.07
CA HIS A 29 -0.84 -33.98 -0.09
C HIS A 29 -2.15 -34.76 -0.28
N ILE A 30 -3.26 -34.04 -0.45
CA ILE A 30 -4.54 -34.59 -0.93
C ILE A 30 -4.60 -34.38 -2.46
N PRO A 31 -4.97 -35.40 -3.26
CA PRO A 31 -5.15 -35.28 -4.70
C PRO A 31 -6.53 -34.69 -5.01
N GLN A 32 -6.59 -33.67 -5.86
CA GLN A 32 -7.84 -33.31 -6.53
C GLN A 32 -7.91 -34.04 -7.87
N THR A 33 -8.89 -34.92 -7.92
CA THR A 33 -9.33 -35.72 -9.05
C THR A 33 -9.76 -34.83 -10.22
N GLY A 34 -9.39 -35.27 -11.42
CA GLY A 34 -9.79 -34.63 -12.65
C GLY A 34 -11.28 -34.77 -12.93
N ILE A 35 -11.84 -33.73 -13.54
CA ILE A 35 -12.98 -33.86 -14.45
C ILE A 35 -12.45 -33.51 -15.83
N LEU A 36 -12.51 -34.54 -16.68
CA LEU A 36 -12.17 -34.58 -18.08
C LEU A 36 -13.17 -33.74 -18.89
N HIS A 37 -12.72 -32.66 -19.52
CA HIS A 37 -13.38 -32.18 -20.73
C HIS A 37 -12.59 -32.67 -21.94
N ASN A 38 -13.15 -33.70 -22.54
CA ASN A 38 -12.71 -34.36 -23.75
C ASN A 38 -13.02 -33.43 -24.93
N VAL A 39 -12.01 -32.94 -25.63
CA VAL A 39 -12.16 -32.54 -27.03
C VAL A 39 -11.02 -33.16 -27.82
N THR A 40 -11.32 -34.35 -28.35
CA THR A 40 -10.61 -34.91 -29.50
C THR A 40 -10.80 -33.98 -30.69
N ASN A 41 -9.70 -33.58 -31.33
CA ASN A 41 -9.60 -33.62 -32.79
C ASN A 41 -8.15 -33.61 -33.22
N VAL A 42 -7.70 -34.79 -33.66
CA VAL A 42 -6.63 -34.94 -34.63
C VAL A 42 -7.10 -34.28 -35.93
N SER A 43 -6.34 -33.31 -36.43
CA SER A 43 -6.29 -32.99 -37.85
C SER A 43 -4.95 -32.35 -38.15
N SER A 44 -4.09 -33.17 -38.75
CA SER A 44 -3.10 -32.76 -39.73
C SER A 44 -3.68 -31.74 -40.72
N SER A 45 -3.07 -30.56 -40.78
CA SER A 45 -3.22 -29.68 -41.94
C SER A 45 -1.97 -28.79 -42.02
N THR A 46 -1.04 -29.25 -42.85
CA THR A 46 -0.38 -28.49 -43.92
C THR A 46 -0.32 -26.97 -43.72
N ALA A 47 0.90 -26.43 -43.69
CA ALA A 47 1.17 -25.01 -43.77
C ALA A 47 0.30 -24.32 -44.84
N PRO A 48 -0.45 -23.24 -44.52
CA PRO A 48 -0.97 -22.35 -45.54
C PRO A 48 0.17 -21.44 -46.02
N PRO A 49 0.13 -21.00 -47.29
CA PRO A 49 1.23 -20.26 -47.89
C PRO A 49 1.42 -18.94 -47.14
N SER A 50 2.68 -18.50 -47.13
CA SER A 50 3.12 -17.17 -46.75
C SER A 50 2.17 -16.10 -47.32
N SER A 51 1.19 -15.69 -46.51
CA SER A 51 0.48 -14.45 -46.75
C SER A 51 1.52 -13.36 -46.52
N LYS A 52 2.12 -12.88 -47.60
CA LYS A 52 2.90 -11.64 -47.61
C LYS A 52 1.94 -10.56 -47.11
N SER A 53 1.91 -10.37 -45.79
CA SER A 53 1.17 -9.28 -45.18
C SER A 53 1.92 -8.03 -45.59
N THR A 54 1.43 -7.41 -46.66
CA THR A 54 1.83 -6.09 -47.10
C THR A 54 1.30 -5.09 -46.09
N SER A 55 1.81 -5.17 -44.85
CA SER A 55 1.48 -4.21 -43.80
C SER A 55 1.95 -2.85 -44.31
N SER A 56 1.03 -1.91 -44.44
CA SER A 56 1.33 -0.55 -44.88
C SER A 56 2.47 0.04 -44.01
N ARG A 57 3.27 0.93 -44.60
CA ARG A 57 4.39 1.61 -43.91
C ARG A 57 3.92 2.33 -42.63
N TRP A 58 2.62 2.64 -42.56
CA TRP A 58 1.92 3.21 -41.41
C TRP A 58 1.62 2.19 -40.30
N LEU A 59 1.17 0.98 -40.65
CA LEU A 59 1.00 -0.14 -39.69
C LEU A 59 2.32 -0.54 -39.03
N LYS A 60 3.43 -0.52 -39.79
CA LYS A 60 4.79 -0.74 -39.23
C LYS A 60 5.21 0.35 -38.24
N LYS A 61 4.70 1.58 -38.38
CA LYS A 61 5.01 2.73 -37.53
C LYS A 61 4.15 2.78 -36.26
N VAL A 62 2.91 2.29 -36.34
CA VAL A 62 2.02 2.13 -35.18
C VAL A 62 2.38 0.87 -34.37
N SER A 63 2.92 -0.18 -34.99
CA SER A 63 3.45 -1.37 -34.29
C SER A 63 4.78 -1.13 -33.54
N ILE A 64 5.36 0.07 -33.59
CA ILE A 64 6.47 0.48 -32.70
C ILE A 64 5.95 1.00 -31.36
N ASN A 65 4.63 1.20 -31.23
CA ASN A 65 3.95 1.33 -29.93
C ASN A 65 3.34 0.00 -29.49
N GLN A 66 4.04 -1.12 -29.75
CA GLN A 66 3.75 -2.34 -29.00
C GLN A 66 4.05 -2.03 -27.52
N ARG A 67 2.98 -1.81 -26.74
CA ARG A 67 3.01 -2.07 -25.30
C ARG A 67 3.80 -3.37 -25.13
N PRO A 68 4.85 -3.39 -24.29
CA PRO A 68 5.72 -4.56 -24.19
C PRO A 68 4.85 -5.79 -24.00
N THR A 69 5.20 -6.86 -24.72
CA THR A 69 4.54 -8.18 -24.76
C THR A 69 4.53 -8.81 -23.37
N GLY A 70 3.76 -8.21 -22.46
CA GLY A 70 3.83 -8.34 -21.01
C GLY A 70 5.19 -8.77 -20.45
N CYS A 71 5.16 -9.60 -19.41
CA CYS A 71 6.37 -10.13 -18.77
C CYS A 71 6.46 -11.67 -18.85
N TRP A 72 5.50 -12.36 -19.48
CA TRP A 72 5.40 -13.83 -19.50
C TRP A 72 6.68 -14.52 -19.96
N ASN A 73 7.25 -14.05 -21.08
CA ASN A 73 8.47 -14.62 -21.66
C ASN A 73 9.75 -13.94 -21.13
N LYS A 74 9.61 -12.85 -20.37
CA LYS A 74 10.74 -12.05 -19.85
C LYS A 74 10.45 -11.53 -18.43
N PRO A 75 10.40 -12.39 -17.40
CA PRO A 75 10.01 -11.96 -16.04
C PRO A 75 10.93 -10.89 -15.43
N TRP A 76 12.21 -10.89 -15.79
CA TRP A 76 13.20 -9.94 -15.28
C TRP A 76 12.91 -8.49 -15.69
N ILE A 77 12.08 -8.27 -16.71
CA ILE A 77 11.70 -6.91 -17.14
C ILE A 77 10.94 -6.14 -16.05
N CYS A 78 10.35 -6.83 -15.07
CA CYS A 78 9.65 -6.19 -13.96
C CYS A 78 10.59 -5.52 -12.95
N ASN A 79 11.85 -5.96 -12.86
CA ASN A 79 12.79 -5.51 -11.84
C ASN A 79 13.66 -4.31 -12.27
N GLN A 80 13.53 -3.83 -13.52
CA GLN A 80 14.12 -2.62 -14.12
C GLN A 80 15.42 -2.01 -13.52
N GLY A 81 16.34 -2.85 -13.03
CA GLY A 81 17.76 -2.56 -12.93
C GLY A 81 18.26 -1.63 -11.82
N GLU A 82 17.40 -1.10 -10.94
CA GLU A 82 17.90 -0.39 -9.75
C GLU A 82 18.48 -1.39 -8.75
N PHE A 83 19.76 -1.24 -8.41
CA PHE A 83 20.45 -2.06 -7.41
C PHE A 83 20.93 -1.18 -6.25
N PRO A 84 20.53 -1.46 -4.99
CA PRO A 84 19.51 -2.43 -4.59
C PRO A 84 18.09 -1.97 -4.99
N PRO A 85 17.19 -2.90 -5.38
CA PRO A 85 15.84 -2.52 -5.80
C PRO A 85 15.03 -2.02 -4.62
N LYS A 86 14.54 -0.77 -4.68
CA LYS A 86 13.64 -0.21 -3.66
C LYS A 86 12.29 -0.94 -3.60
N ILE A 87 11.84 -1.44 -4.76
CA ILE A 87 10.56 -2.13 -4.94
C ILE A 87 10.86 -3.42 -5.69
N LYS A 88 10.42 -4.56 -5.15
CA LYS A 88 10.51 -5.86 -5.84
C LYS A 88 9.22 -6.06 -6.62
N LYS A 89 9.33 -6.28 -7.92
CA LYS A 89 8.17 -6.55 -8.78
C LYS A 89 8.29 -7.93 -9.41
N LEU A 90 7.23 -8.71 -9.32
CA LEU A 90 7.17 -10.03 -9.92
C LEU A 90 6.25 -10.03 -11.13
N CYS A 91 6.54 -10.89 -12.10
CA CYS A 91 5.62 -11.13 -13.19
C CYS A 91 4.50 -12.05 -12.71
N CYS A 92 3.28 -11.51 -12.62
CA CYS A 92 2.07 -12.26 -12.29
C CYS A 92 1.06 -12.08 -13.43
N LEU A 93 0.55 -13.18 -14.02
CA LEU A 93 -0.46 -13.14 -15.08
C LEU A 93 -0.12 -12.16 -16.23
N ASN A 94 1.13 -12.23 -16.73
CA ASN A 94 1.66 -11.36 -17.77
C ASN A 94 1.79 -9.86 -17.40
N ARG A 95 1.69 -9.50 -16.11
CA ARG A 95 1.83 -8.12 -15.61
C ARG A 95 2.85 -8.04 -14.49
N CYS A 96 3.56 -6.91 -14.41
CA CYS A 96 4.46 -6.66 -13.30
C CYS A 96 3.68 -6.14 -12.09
N ILE A 97 3.67 -6.92 -11.02
CA ILE A 97 3.00 -6.59 -9.76
C ILE A 97 4.04 -6.29 -8.70
N ASP A 98 3.78 -5.26 -7.89
CA ASP A 98 4.61 -4.94 -6.72
C ASP A 98 4.32 -5.93 -5.60
N VAL A 99 5.29 -6.80 -5.30
CA VAL A 99 5.14 -7.77 -4.22
C VAL A 99 5.61 -7.23 -2.87
N THR A 100 6.08 -5.98 -2.80
CA THR A 100 6.57 -5.38 -1.56
C THR A 100 5.52 -4.64 -0.76
N SER A 101 4.50 -4.09 -1.44
CA SER A 101 3.46 -3.25 -0.84
C SER A 101 2.02 -3.69 -1.13
N ASP A 102 1.80 -4.54 -2.15
CA ASP A 102 0.46 -5.00 -2.49
C ASP A 102 -0.04 -6.04 -1.46
N VAL A 103 -1.14 -5.71 -0.80
CA VAL A 103 -1.81 -6.55 0.20
C VAL A 103 -2.32 -7.87 -0.40
N ASN A 104 -2.59 -7.92 -1.71
CA ASN A 104 -3.10 -9.12 -2.41
C ASN A 104 -1.99 -9.97 -3.06
N ASN A 105 -0.76 -9.47 -3.11
CA ASN A 105 0.37 -10.13 -3.75
C ASN A 105 1.64 -9.97 -2.91
N CYS A 106 1.52 -10.11 -1.59
CA CYS A 106 2.60 -9.79 -0.66
C CYS A 106 3.67 -10.88 -0.67
N GLY A 107 4.90 -10.51 -1.04
CA GLY A 107 6.03 -11.40 -1.21
C GLY A 107 5.99 -12.19 -2.52
N LEU A 108 4.84 -12.75 -2.88
CA LEU A 108 4.60 -13.51 -4.10
C LEU A 108 3.20 -13.25 -4.67
N CYS A 109 3.02 -13.58 -5.95
CA CYS A 109 1.73 -13.47 -6.64
C CYS A 109 0.64 -14.28 -5.93
N GLY A 110 -0.53 -13.68 -5.71
CA GLY A 110 -1.69 -14.34 -5.12
C GLY A 110 -1.64 -14.56 -3.61
N ILE A 111 -0.54 -14.19 -2.93
CA ILE A 111 -0.49 -14.21 -1.48
C ILE A 111 -1.15 -12.95 -0.94
N ARG A 112 -2.33 -13.14 -0.33
CA ARG A 112 -3.06 -12.06 0.32
C ARG A 112 -2.78 -12.03 1.82
N CYS A 113 -2.53 -10.84 2.35
CA CYS A 113 -2.38 -10.67 3.79
C CYS A 113 -3.71 -10.89 4.53
N PRO A 114 -3.66 -11.37 5.78
CA PRO A 114 -4.82 -11.48 6.66
C PRO A 114 -5.55 -10.15 6.83
N TYR A 115 -6.79 -10.21 7.31
CA TYR A 115 -7.59 -9.01 7.59
C TYR A 115 -6.84 -8.10 8.58
N THR A 116 -6.90 -6.78 8.36
CA THR A 116 -6.17 -5.68 9.05
C THR A 116 -4.65 -5.63 8.88
N TRP A 117 -4.01 -6.63 8.29
CA TRP A 117 -2.57 -6.66 8.07
C TRP A 117 -2.18 -5.89 6.80
N GLN A 118 -0.99 -5.31 6.80
CA GLN A 118 -0.43 -4.63 5.63
C GLN A 118 0.77 -5.41 5.07
N CYS A 119 0.99 -5.29 3.77
CA CYS A 119 2.20 -5.81 3.15
C CYS A 119 3.35 -4.80 3.33
N CYS A 120 4.32 -5.16 4.15
CA CYS A 120 5.51 -4.36 4.40
C CYS A 120 6.75 -5.12 3.91
N ARG A 121 7.37 -4.61 2.84
CA ARG A 121 8.59 -5.18 2.25
C ARG A 121 8.43 -6.65 1.83
N GLY A 122 7.22 -7.03 1.43
CA GLY A 122 6.88 -8.40 1.00
C GLY A 122 6.57 -9.36 2.13
N ILE A 123 6.31 -8.84 3.33
CA ILE A 123 5.88 -9.62 4.49
C ILE A 123 4.60 -9.00 5.01
N CYS A 124 3.61 -9.83 5.32
CA CYS A 124 2.39 -9.37 5.96
C CYS A 124 2.69 -9.06 7.43
N ILE A 125 2.37 -7.84 7.87
CA ILE A 125 2.61 -7.37 9.23
C ILE A 125 1.32 -6.77 9.79
N ASP A 126 1.01 -7.11 11.04
CA ASP A 126 -0.06 -6.44 11.78
C ASP A 126 0.39 -5.05 12.24
N THR A 127 -0.04 -4.03 11.50
CA THR A 127 0.28 -2.64 11.84
C THR A 127 -0.44 -2.13 13.09
N ASN A 128 -1.40 -2.88 13.65
CA ASN A 128 -2.16 -2.43 14.81
C ASN A 128 -1.42 -2.64 16.14
N ILE A 129 -0.54 -3.64 16.19
CA ILE A 129 0.15 -4.08 17.41
C ILE A 129 1.67 -4.06 17.27
N ASN A 130 2.20 -4.08 16.05
CA ASN A 130 3.64 -4.15 15.85
C ASN A 130 4.31 -2.79 16.14
N PRO A 131 5.21 -2.69 17.14
CA PRO A 131 5.84 -1.42 17.52
C PRO A 131 6.83 -0.89 16.47
N PHE A 132 7.25 -1.71 15.50
CA PHE A 132 8.15 -1.31 14.41
C PHE A 132 7.41 -0.89 13.13
N HIS A 133 6.12 -1.21 13.03
CA HIS A 133 5.27 -0.94 11.86
C HIS A 133 3.90 -0.37 12.28
N CYS A 134 3.88 0.50 13.28
CA CYS A 134 2.65 0.92 13.93
C CYS A 134 1.85 1.88 13.04
N GLY A 135 0.64 1.49 12.64
CA GLY A 135 -0.27 2.23 11.76
C GLY A 135 0.16 2.26 10.28
N LYS A 136 1.44 2.07 9.99
CA LYS A 136 2.00 1.97 8.64
C LYS A 136 3.36 1.26 8.66
N CYS A 137 3.78 0.75 7.50
CA CYS A 137 5.10 0.16 7.33
C CYS A 137 6.24 1.12 7.74
N ASP A 138 7.27 0.57 8.38
CA ASP A 138 8.49 1.27 8.82
C ASP A 138 8.23 2.44 9.80
N HIS A 139 7.10 2.43 10.50
CA HIS A 139 6.79 3.40 11.54
C HIS A 139 7.02 2.84 12.94
N ARG A 140 8.21 3.13 13.47
CA ARG A 140 8.60 2.71 14.81
C ARG A 140 8.07 3.66 15.87
N CYS A 141 7.44 3.10 16.90
CA CYS A 141 7.03 3.87 18.07
C CYS A 141 8.24 4.35 18.90
N PRO A 142 8.13 5.51 19.57
CA PRO A 142 9.17 5.98 20.49
C PRO A 142 9.41 4.99 21.63
N PHE A 143 10.57 5.09 22.28
CA PHE A 143 10.95 4.21 23.39
C PHE A 143 9.84 4.14 24.46
N PHE A 144 9.56 2.91 24.91
CA PHE A 144 8.50 2.56 25.87
C PHE A 144 7.05 2.84 25.44
N SER A 145 6.81 3.25 24.19
CA SER A 145 5.44 3.37 23.65
C SER A 145 5.00 2.07 22.99
N LEU A 146 3.86 1.54 23.43
CA LEU A 146 3.21 0.41 22.78
C LEU A 146 2.46 0.89 21.54
N CYS A 147 2.37 0.00 20.55
CA CYS A 147 1.47 0.17 19.42
C CYS A 147 0.13 -0.49 19.77
N ILE A 148 -0.93 0.31 19.82
CA ILE A 148 -2.28 -0.19 20.09
C ILE A 148 -3.21 0.47 19.07
N TYR A 149 -4.01 -0.33 18.36
CA TYR A 149 -4.89 0.12 17.26
C TYR A 149 -4.18 0.97 16.19
N GLY A 150 -2.89 0.68 15.94
CA GLY A 150 -2.11 1.39 14.93
C GLY A 150 -1.62 2.77 15.38
N MET A 151 -1.71 3.07 16.68
CA MET A 151 -1.27 4.32 17.28
C MET A 151 -0.24 4.06 18.37
N CYS A 152 0.87 4.80 18.33
CA CYS A 152 1.88 4.75 19.38
C CYS A 152 1.39 5.51 20.61
N GLY A 153 1.44 4.88 21.78
CA GLY A 153 1.06 5.56 23.03
C GLY A 153 -0.43 5.66 23.28
N TYR A 154 -1.28 4.96 22.51
CA TYR A 154 -2.73 5.01 22.68
C TYR A 154 -3.15 4.49 24.06
N ALA A 155 -3.80 5.36 24.83
CA ALA A 155 -4.32 5.10 26.18
C ALA A 155 -3.29 4.61 27.22
N GLN A 156 -1.99 4.82 27.00
CA GLN A 156 -0.97 4.43 27.99
C GLN A 156 -0.86 5.48 29.11
N PRO A 157 -0.79 5.07 30.40
CA PRO A 157 -0.29 5.96 31.44
C PRO A 157 1.14 6.32 31.07
N LEU A 158 1.46 7.62 31.05
CA LEU A 158 2.82 8.06 30.75
C LEU A 158 3.80 7.28 31.64
N PRO A 159 4.95 6.81 31.10
CA PRO A 159 5.97 6.20 31.94
C PRO A 159 6.30 7.16 33.10
N PRO A 160 6.56 6.65 34.32
CA PRO A 160 7.01 7.51 35.41
C PRO A 160 8.21 8.32 34.89
N PHE A 161 8.13 9.65 35.00
CA PHE A 161 9.09 10.58 34.40
C PHE A 161 10.50 10.37 35.00
N PRO A 162 11.51 10.05 34.16
CA PRO A 162 12.81 10.71 34.31
C PRO A 162 13.26 11.41 33.02
N PHE A 163 12.45 11.42 31.96
CA PHE A 163 12.86 11.98 30.66
C PHE A 163 12.34 13.41 30.47
N PRO A 164 13.20 14.39 30.18
CA PRO A 164 12.77 15.72 29.82
C PRO A 164 11.90 15.66 28.55
N PRO A 165 10.85 16.49 28.43
CA PRO A 165 10.04 16.55 27.22
C PRO A 165 10.95 16.81 26.02
N LYS A 166 10.71 16.13 24.90
CA LYS A 166 11.38 16.45 23.64
C LYS A 166 11.19 17.95 23.40
N PRO A 167 12.26 18.73 23.15
CA PRO A 167 12.11 20.15 22.87
C PRO A 167 11.14 20.29 21.67
N PRO A 168 10.20 21.25 21.72
CA PRO A 168 9.33 21.50 20.59
C PRO A 168 10.21 21.73 19.36
N LYS A 169 9.90 21.05 18.25
CA LYS A 169 10.57 21.33 16.98
C LYS A 169 10.48 22.84 16.75
N PRO A 170 11.59 23.54 16.46
CA PRO A 170 11.53 24.95 16.13
C PRO A 170 10.47 25.14 15.05
N PHE A 171 9.51 26.05 15.29
CA PHE A 171 8.57 26.40 14.24
C PHE A 171 9.40 26.83 13.03
N PRO A 172 9.11 26.31 11.81
CA PRO A 172 9.76 26.81 10.62
C PRO A 172 9.56 28.34 10.59
N PRO A 173 10.60 29.11 10.24
CA PRO A 173 10.48 30.56 10.18
C PRO A 173 9.27 30.91 9.30
N LYS A 174 8.44 31.84 9.77
CA LYS A 174 7.31 32.34 8.98
C LYS A 174 7.86 32.78 7.62
N PRO A 175 7.27 32.33 6.49
CA PRO A 175 7.62 32.87 5.19
C PRO A 175 7.51 34.40 5.24
N PRO A 176 8.42 35.13 4.56
CA PRO A 176 8.31 36.59 4.49
C PRO A 176 6.93 36.96 3.95
N ILE A 177 6.25 37.86 4.66
CA ILE A 177 4.95 38.37 4.25
C ILE A 177 5.16 39.11 2.92
N PRO A 178 4.52 38.69 1.82
CA PRO A 178 4.60 39.44 0.57
C PRO A 178 4.11 40.88 0.82
N PRO A 179 4.76 41.91 0.24
CA PRO A 179 4.24 43.26 0.31
C PRO A 179 2.79 43.26 -0.19
N LYS A 180 1.88 43.88 0.56
CA LYS A 180 0.45 43.96 0.20
C LYS A 180 0.36 44.49 -1.24
N PRO A 181 -0.24 43.75 -2.18
CA PRO A 181 -0.30 44.16 -3.57
C PRO A 181 -1.34 45.28 -3.69
N PHE A 182 -0.85 46.52 -3.61
CA PHE A 182 -1.57 47.78 -3.87
C PHE A 182 -2.82 48.03 -3.01
N PRO A 183 -3.18 49.30 -2.74
CA PRO A 183 -4.47 49.62 -2.14
C PRO A 183 -5.62 49.12 -3.04
N PRO A 184 -6.72 48.60 -2.46
CA PRO A 184 -7.89 48.21 -3.25
C PRO A 184 -8.40 49.41 -4.05
N LYS A 185 -8.75 49.18 -5.33
CA LYS A 185 -9.35 50.22 -6.17
C LYS A 185 -10.61 50.76 -5.48
N PRO A 186 -10.85 52.09 -5.51
CA PRO A 186 -12.07 52.67 -4.96
C PRO A 186 -13.31 51.98 -5.52
N PRO A 187 -14.34 51.70 -4.69
CA PRO A 187 -15.60 51.18 -5.19
C PRO A 187 -16.18 52.14 -6.22
N LYS A 188 -16.68 51.59 -7.33
CA LYS A 188 -17.33 52.38 -8.38
C LYS A 188 -18.56 53.09 -7.78
N PRO A 189 -18.80 54.37 -8.10
CA PRO A 189 -20.01 55.07 -7.66
C PRO A 189 -21.25 54.29 -8.07
N PHE A 190 -22.21 54.15 -7.14
CA PHE A 190 -23.48 53.53 -7.45
C PHE A 190 -24.23 54.38 -8.49
N PRO A 191 -24.89 53.76 -9.49
CA PRO A 191 -25.73 54.50 -10.42
C PRO A 191 -26.87 55.20 -9.66
N PRO A 192 -27.30 56.39 -10.13
CA PRO A 192 -28.39 57.12 -9.50
C PRO A 192 -29.67 56.29 -9.45
N LYS A 193 -30.36 56.36 -8.32
CA LYS A 193 -31.61 55.62 -8.07
C LYS A 193 -32.68 56.11 -9.07
N PRO A 194 -33.44 55.22 -9.74
CA PRO A 194 -34.52 55.62 -10.61
C PRO A 194 -35.56 56.45 -9.87
N PRO A 195 -36.20 57.45 -10.51
CA PRO A 195 -37.27 58.21 -9.89
C PRO A 195 -38.42 57.29 -9.49
N HIS A 196 -38.88 57.42 -8.25
CA HIS A 196 -40.04 56.71 -7.74
C HIS A 196 -41.28 57.11 -8.56
N GLN A 197 -41.94 56.14 -9.20
CA GLN A 197 -43.28 56.36 -9.74
C GLN A 197 -44.28 56.43 -8.57
N PRO A 198 -45.22 57.39 -8.57
CA PRO A 198 -46.26 57.45 -7.55
C PRO A 198 -47.17 56.22 -7.68
N VAL A 199 -47.26 55.45 -6.61
CA VAL A 199 -48.19 54.32 -6.50
C VAL A 199 -49.60 54.91 -6.42
N ALA A 200 -50.44 54.59 -7.42
CA ALA A 200 -51.83 54.99 -7.42
C ALA A 200 -52.57 54.33 -6.24
N SER A 201 -53.09 55.17 -5.34
CA SER A 201 -53.93 54.78 -4.22
C SER A 201 -55.20 54.12 -4.75
N GLN A 202 -55.33 52.80 -4.60
CA GLN A 202 -56.61 52.13 -4.84
C GLN A 202 -57.59 52.55 -3.73
N LEU A 203 -58.62 53.32 -4.10
CA LEU A 203 -59.79 53.54 -3.28
C LEU A 203 -60.46 52.20 -3.01
N ARG A 204 -60.56 51.84 -1.73
CA ARG A 204 -61.33 50.72 -1.23
C ARG A 204 -62.78 51.21 -1.02
N PRO A 205 -63.82 50.60 -1.60
CA PRO A 205 -65.20 50.98 -1.32
C PRO A 205 -65.62 50.45 0.05
N SER A 206 -66.29 51.29 0.83
CA SER A 206 -67.04 50.94 2.04
C SER A 206 -68.48 51.46 1.87
N GLU A 207 -69.44 50.67 2.36
CA GLU A 207 -70.90 50.93 2.38
C GLU A 207 -71.34 52.37 2.65
#